data_AF-A0A6A6GRT0-F1
#
_entry.id   AF-A0A6A6GRT0-F1
#
_cell.length_a   1.000
_cell.length_b   1.000
_cell.length_c   1.000
_cell.angle_alpha   90.00
_cell.angle_beta   90.00
_cell.angle_gamma   90.00
#
_symmetry.space_group_name_H-M   'P 1'
#
loop_
_entity.id
_entity.type
_entity.pdbx_description
1 polymer ?
#
loop_
_entity_poly.entity_id
_entity_poly.type
_entity_poly.pdbx_seq_one_letter_code
_entity_poly.pdbx_strand_id
1 'polypeptide(L)'
;MSWVHARVFVPKLASLGLSDVYRSARQALREGRDTPEAAFVRESNEQKTLKNDHAKPLITACRTSYLFFEGNTNFRWTSLSPPWSYRLGAKTGKYNTLIDTMPLRGDQQSAANLEGRLLGISAAALACPVADEVEKQGFKSKHWTVWTEQDDDGTAPHPYILVDVGAVVKQ
;
A
#
# COMPACT_ATOMS: atom_id res chain seq x y z
N MET A 1 0.89 -15.82 -25.84
CA MET A 1 1.17 -16.13 -24.43
C MET A 1 0.29 -15.23 -23.56
N SER A 2 -0.39 -15.84 -22.58
CA SER A 2 -1.63 -15.38 -21.93
C SER A 2 -1.43 -14.27 -20.89
N TRP A 3 -2.11 -13.14 -21.07
CA TRP A 3 -2.16 -11.98 -20.16
C TRP A 3 -3.24 -12.12 -19.06
N VAL A 4 -3.60 -13.33 -18.64
CA VAL A 4 -4.76 -13.57 -17.77
C VAL A 4 -4.44 -13.45 -16.26
N HIS A 5 -3.17 -13.45 -15.83
CA HIS A 5 -2.82 -13.49 -14.39
C HIS A 5 -2.78 -12.14 -13.66
N ALA A 6 -2.58 -11.00 -14.35
CA ALA A 6 -2.46 -9.70 -13.67
C ALA A 6 -3.82 -9.12 -13.20
N ARG A 7 -4.93 -9.53 -13.84
CA ARG A 7 -6.27 -8.97 -13.55
C ARG A 7 -6.90 -9.51 -12.27
N VAL A 8 -6.50 -10.70 -11.83
CA VAL A 8 -7.03 -11.36 -10.62
C VAL A 8 -6.31 -10.86 -9.35
N PHE A 9 -5.09 -10.32 -9.49
CA PHE A 9 -4.25 -9.94 -8.35
C PHE A 9 -4.59 -8.56 -7.77
N VAL A 10 -4.93 -7.59 -8.62
CA VAL A 10 -5.23 -6.20 -8.22
C VAL A 10 -6.47 -6.08 -7.32
N PRO A 11 -7.60 -6.77 -7.58
CA PRO A 11 -8.79 -6.68 -6.71
C PRO A 11 -8.54 -7.32 -5.33
N LYS A 12 -7.78 -8.42 -5.26
CA LYS A 12 -7.45 -9.09 -4.00
C LYS A 12 -6.49 -8.26 -3.15
N LEU A 13 -5.51 -7.59 -3.76
CA LEU A 13 -4.64 -6.66 -3.03
C LEU A 13 -5.39 -5.40 -2.56
N ALA A 14 -6.33 -4.88 -3.33
CA ALA A 14 -7.17 -3.75 -2.92
C ALA A 14 -8.08 -4.09 -1.72
N SER A 15 -8.42 -5.37 -1.55
CA SER A 15 -9.17 -5.88 -0.40
C SER A 15 -8.34 -6.11 0.87
N LEU A 16 -7.01 -5.90 0.84
CA LEU A 16 -6.11 -6.10 1.99
C LEU A 16 -6.14 -4.98 3.04
N GLY A 17 -7.32 -4.42 3.31
CA GLY A 17 -7.63 -4.12 4.71
C GLY A 17 -7.78 -2.68 5.15
N LEU A 18 -8.20 -1.75 4.28
CA LEU A 18 -8.84 -0.53 4.77
C LEU A 18 -10.07 -0.24 3.92
N SER A 19 -11.27 -0.35 4.52
CA SER A 19 -12.48 0.16 3.90
C SER A 19 -12.32 1.67 3.70
N ASP A 20 -12.84 2.22 2.60
CA ASP A 20 -12.81 3.67 2.38
C ASP A 20 -13.48 4.44 3.54
N VAL A 21 -14.38 3.76 4.27
CA VAL A 21 -15.03 4.24 5.51
C VAL A 21 -14.02 4.40 6.66
N TYR A 22 -13.06 3.49 6.81
CA TYR A 22 -12.00 3.66 7.82
C TYR A 22 -11.08 4.83 7.46
N ARG A 23 -10.78 5.01 6.16
CA ARG A 23 -9.95 6.13 5.68
C ARG A 23 -10.60 7.46 5.95
N SER A 24 -11.88 7.61 5.60
CA SER A 24 -12.62 8.84 5.86
C SER A 24 -12.70 9.14 7.37
N ALA A 25 -12.82 8.12 8.21
CA ALA A 25 -12.80 8.28 9.67
C ALA A 25 -11.42 8.75 10.21
N ARG A 26 -10.31 8.27 9.65
CA ARG A 26 -8.95 8.77 10.00
C ARG A 26 -8.70 10.18 9.49
N GLN A 27 -9.21 10.52 8.30
CA GLN A 27 -9.15 11.88 7.75
C GLN A 27 -9.95 12.87 8.61
N ALA A 28 -11.16 12.48 9.03
CA ALA A 28 -12.00 13.29 9.91
C ALA A 28 -11.31 13.64 11.23
N LEU A 29 -10.57 12.69 11.84
CA LEU A 29 -9.75 12.94 13.02
C LEU A 29 -8.65 13.99 12.77
N ARG A 30 -7.94 13.88 11.65
CA ARG A 30 -6.86 14.82 11.28
C ARG A 30 -7.39 16.24 11.04
N GLU A 31 -8.58 16.35 10.47
CA GLU A 31 -9.24 17.62 10.16
C GLU A 31 -10.05 18.20 11.33
N GLY A 32 -10.08 17.52 12.48
CA GLY A 32 -10.85 17.96 13.65
C GLY A 32 -12.37 17.82 13.50
N ARG A 33 -12.85 17.02 12.54
CA ARG A 33 -14.26 16.72 12.26
C ARG A 33 -14.67 15.34 12.80
N ASP A 34 -14.10 14.91 13.93
CA ASP A 34 -14.32 13.56 14.48
C ASP A 34 -15.77 13.42 15.01
N THR A 35 -16.52 12.45 14.48
CA THR A 35 -17.87 12.11 14.96
C THR A 35 -17.83 10.81 15.78
N PRO A 36 -18.81 10.57 16.68
CA PRO A 36 -18.89 9.31 17.43
C PRO A 36 -18.90 8.06 16.54
N GLU A 37 -19.53 8.14 15.37
CA GLU A 37 -19.58 7.06 14.37
C GLU A 37 -18.20 6.82 13.73
N ALA A 38 -17.48 7.89 13.39
CA ALA A 38 -16.13 7.81 12.86
C ALA A 38 -15.16 7.20 13.90
N ALA A 39 -15.28 7.58 15.16
CA ALA A 39 -14.50 7.01 16.25
C ALA A 39 -14.78 5.50 16.42
N PHE A 40 -16.05 5.08 16.38
CA PHE A 40 -16.42 3.66 16.46
C PHE A 40 -15.86 2.84 15.27
N VAL A 41 -15.97 3.36 14.05
CA VAL A 41 -15.40 2.71 12.86
C VAL A 41 -13.89 2.57 12.98
N ARG A 42 -13.19 3.61 13.45
CA ARG A 42 -11.74 3.60 13.66
C ARG A 42 -11.34 2.52 14.67
N GLU A 43 -11.92 2.56 15.86
CA GLU A 43 -11.60 1.64 16.94
C GLU A 43 -11.95 0.19 16.58
N SER A 44 -13.12 -0.04 15.97
CA SER A 44 -13.54 -1.39 15.54
C SER A 44 -12.58 -2.00 14.50
N ASN A 45 -12.10 -1.21 13.54
CA ASN A 45 -11.16 -1.69 12.53
C ASN A 45 -9.76 -1.88 13.11
N GLU A 46 -9.26 -0.95 13.94
CA GLU A 46 -7.95 -1.09 14.60
C GLU A 46 -7.92 -2.35 15.49
N GLN A 47 -8.98 -2.61 16.25
CA GLN A 47 -9.13 -3.83 17.06
C GLN A 47 -9.18 -5.12 16.23
N LYS A 48 -9.85 -5.10 15.07
CA LYS A 48 -9.90 -6.24 14.15
C LYS A 48 -8.52 -6.55 13.59
N THR A 49 -7.79 -5.53 13.15
CA THR A 49 -6.44 -5.67 12.60
C THR A 49 -5.46 -6.20 13.65
N LEU A 50 -5.54 -5.73 14.90
CA LEU A 50 -4.71 -6.23 16.00
C LEU A 50 -4.98 -7.70 16.33
N LYS A 51 -6.25 -8.15 16.25
CA LYS A 51 -6.65 -9.52 16.60
C LYS A 51 -6.47 -10.51 15.45
N ASN A 52 -6.59 -10.06 14.20
CA ASN A 52 -6.53 -10.94 13.04
C ASN A 52 -5.81 -10.26 11.87
N ASP A 53 -4.48 -10.34 11.90
CA ASP A 53 -3.65 -9.87 10.79
C ASP A 53 -3.78 -10.81 9.58
N HIS A 54 -4.78 -10.51 8.75
CA HIS A 54 -5.05 -11.21 7.50
C HIS A 54 -3.90 -11.11 6.48
N ALA A 55 -2.97 -10.17 6.65
CA ALA A 55 -1.81 -10.03 5.77
C ALA A 55 -0.66 -10.96 6.18
N LYS A 56 -0.62 -11.45 7.42
CA LYS A 56 0.45 -12.31 7.95
C LYS A 56 0.74 -13.55 7.09
N PRO A 57 -0.26 -14.34 6.61
CA PRO A 57 0.02 -15.49 5.76
C PRO A 57 0.66 -15.10 4.42
N LEU A 58 0.20 -14.00 3.82
CA LEU A 58 0.76 -13.48 2.57
C LEU A 58 2.21 -13.04 2.75
N ILE A 59 2.48 -12.23 3.79
CA ILE A 59 3.83 -11.74 4.11
C ILE A 59 4.78 -12.93 4.36
N THR A 60 4.31 -13.92 5.12
CA THR A 60 5.08 -15.14 5.42
C THR A 60 5.38 -15.93 4.14
N ALA A 61 4.38 -16.13 3.27
CA ALA A 61 4.56 -16.83 2.01
C ALA A 61 5.56 -16.11 1.10
N CYS A 62 5.42 -14.79 0.92
CA CYS A 62 6.34 -13.99 0.11
C CYS A 62 7.79 -14.07 0.63
N ARG A 63 8.00 -13.94 1.95
CA ARG A 63 9.34 -14.06 2.54
C ARG A 63 9.91 -15.46 2.37
N THR A 64 9.08 -16.49 2.54
CA THR A 64 9.50 -17.88 2.35
C THR A 64 9.90 -18.14 0.89
N SER A 65 9.14 -17.63 -0.09
CA SER A 65 9.48 -17.74 -1.51
C SER A 65 10.81 -17.06 -1.84
N TYR A 66 11.11 -15.91 -1.25
CA TYR A 66 12.41 -15.26 -1.42
C TYR A 66 13.56 -16.14 -0.91
N LEU A 67 13.42 -16.71 0.30
CA LEU A 67 14.46 -17.58 0.88
C LEU A 67 14.74 -18.84 0.04
N PHE A 68 13.75 -19.36 -0.69
CA PHE A 68 13.96 -20.49 -1.61
C PHE A 68 14.83 -20.14 -2.81
N PHE A 69 14.83 -18.88 -3.23
CA PHE A 69 15.56 -18.42 -4.40
C PHE A 69 16.88 -17.72 -4.07
N GLU A 70 17.03 -17.26 -2.82
CA GLU A 70 18.27 -16.70 -2.31
C GLU A 70 19.44 -17.70 -2.46
N GLY A 71 20.56 -17.25 -3.03
CA GLY A 71 21.73 -18.08 -3.30
C GLY A 71 21.62 -19.00 -4.53
N ASN A 72 20.44 -19.14 -5.15
CA ASN A 72 20.30 -19.94 -6.36
C ASN A 72 20.53 -19.09 -7.63
N THR A 73 21.59 -19.40 -8.35
CA THR A 73 21.98 -18.71 -9.60
C THR A 73 21.59 -19.48 -10.86
N ASN A 74 20.97 -20.66 -10.73
CA ASN A 74 20.65 -21.53 -11.86
C ASN A 74 19.47 -21.02 -12.70
N PHE A 75 18.60 -20.19 -12.13
CA PHE A 75 17.54 -19.50 -12.86
C PHE A 75 17.66 -17.99 -12.65
N ARG A 76 17.15 -17.23 -13.64
CA ARG A 76 17.10 -15.77 -13.54
C ARG A 76 15.84 -15.41 -12.75
N TRP A 77 16.03 -14.83 -11.57
CA TRP A 77 14.95 -14.34 -10.75
C TRP A 77 15.22 -12.90 -10.33
N THR A 78 14.17 -12.22 -9.91
CA THR A 78 14.25 -10.96 -9.17
C THR A 78 13.10 -10.95 -8.18
N SER A 79 13.30 -10.37 -7.00
CA SER A 79 12.28 -10.30 -5.96
C SER A 79 11.93 -8.85 -5.67
N LEU A 80 10.68 -8.49 -5.94
CA LEU A 80 10.16 -7.15 -5.69
C LEU A 80 9.28 -7.17 -4.45
N SER A 81 9.71 -6.47 -3.41
CA SER A 81 8.85 -6.17 -2.26
C SER A 81 8.16 -4.82 -2.49
N PRO A 82 6.82 -4.74 -2.34
CA PRO A 82 6.15 -3.46 -2.34
C PRO A 82 6.56 -2.64 -1.10
N PRO A 83 6.58 -1.30 -1.21
CA PRO A 83 6.80 -0.43 -0.06
C PRO A 83 5.61 -0.51 0.90
N TRP A 84 5.77 0.03 2.11
CA TRP A 84 4.75 -0.03 3.16
C TRP A 84 3.36 0.40 2.68
N SER A 85 3.27 1.55 2.02
CA SER A 85 2.00 2.05 1.49
C SER A 85 1.82 1.62 0.03
N TYR A 86 1.19 0.45 -0.18
CA TYR A 86 0.77 0.00 -1.50
C TYR A 86 -0.75 0.16 -1.65
N ARG A 87 -1.19 1.06 -2.55
CA ARG A 87 -2.61 1.43 -2.67
C ARG A 87 -3.01 1.81 -4.08
N LEU A 88 -4.31 1.83 -4.35
CA LEU A 88 -4.83 2.41 -5.59
C LEU A 88 -4.52 3.91 -5.64
N GLY A 89 -4.10 4.41 -6.79
CA GLY A 89 -3.72 5.80 -6.95
C GLY A 89 -3.29 6.10 -8.38
N ALA A 90 -3.02 7.38 -8.68
CA ALA A 90 -2.66 7.84 -10.00
C ALA A 90 -1.33 7.24 -10.49
N LYS A 91 -1.20 7.09 -11.81
CA LYS A 91 0.05 6.74 -12.47
C LYS A 91 0.93 8.00 -12.56
N THR A 92 1.98 8.08 -11.76
CA THR A 92 2.89 9.25 -11.74
C THR A 92 4.04 9.12 -12.73
N GLY A 93 4.37 7.90 -13.18
CA GLY A 93 5.46 7.61 -14.13
C GLY A 93 6.87 7.82 -13.56
N LYS A 94 7.00 8.35 -12.34
CA LYS A 94 8.25 8.53 -11.62
C LYS A 94 8.30 7.56 -10.44
N TYR A 95 9.45 6.93 -10.25
CA TYR A 95 9.69 6.00 -9.15
C TYR A 95 11.17 5.96 -8.80
N ASN A 96 11.48 5.55 -7.57
CA ASN A 96 12.81 5.32 -7.06
C ASN A 96 12.94 3.86 -6.60
N THR A 97 14.13 3.28 -6.71
CA THR A 97 14.39 1.89 -6.30
C THR A 97 15.44 1.83 -5.20
N LEU A 98 15.35 0.82 -4.34
CA LEU A 98 16.30 0.49 -3.29
C LEU A 98 16.52 -1.02 -3.27
N ILE A 99 17.71 -1.45 -2.84
CA ILE A 99 18.06 -2.87 -2.67
C ILE A 99 18.08 -3.17 -1.17
N ASP A 100 17.41 -4.25 -0.77
CA ASP A 100 17.40 -4.80 0.60
C ASP A 100 17.09 -3.80 1.73
N THR A 101 16.47 -2.66 1.40
CA THR A 101 16.25 -1.56 2.34
C THR A 101 14.83 -1.02 2.20
N MET A 102 14.20 -0.73 3.34
CA MET A 102 12.88 -0.12 3.39
C MET A 102 12.96 1.37 3.05
N PRO A 103 12.13 1.88 2.13
CA PRO A 103 12.12 3.29 1.78
C PRO A 103 11.52 4.12 2.92
N LEU A 104 12.31 5.06 3.44
CA LEU A 104 11.93 5.99 4.49
C LEU A 104 12.22 7.43 4.09
N ARG A 105 11.35 8.35 4.50
CA ARG A 105 11.58 9.79 4.47
C ARG A 105 12.56 10.17 5.59
N GLY A 106 13.57 10.96 5.26
CA GLY A 106 14.62 11.37 6.19
C GLY A 106 15.65 10.28 6.45
N ASP A 107 16.20 10.22 7.67
CA ASP A 107 17.34 9.36 8.02
C ASP A 107 17.00 7.87 8.12
N GLN A 108 17.52 7.05 7.20
CA GLN A 108 17.25 5.60 7.15
C GLN A 108 17.69 4.83 8.41
N GLN A 109 18.57 5.36 9.26
CA GLN A 109 19.07 4.64 10.45
C GLN A 109 18.24 4.87 11.72
N SER A 110 17.35 5.87 11.73
CA SER A 110 16.54 6.16 12.91
C SER A 110 15.32 5.25 13.00
N ALA A 111 15.38 4.25 13.89
CA ALA A 111 14.31 3.27 14.12
C ALA A 111 13.22 3.72 15.11
N ALA A 112 13.42 4.84 15.81
CA ALA A 112 12.59 5.21 16.97
C ALA A 112 11.19 5.72 16.61
N ASN A 113 10.96 6.16 15.37
CA ASN A 113 9.63 6.57 14.90
C ASN A 113 9.53 6.41 13.39
N LEU A 114 8.65 5.51 12.92
CA LEU A 114 8.38 5.29 11.50
C LEU A 114 7.16 6.10 11.01
N GLU A 115 6.37 6.67 11.93
CA GLU A 115 5.15 7.38 11.59
C GLU A 115 5.46 8.65 10.78
N GLY A 116 4.71 8.86 9.69
CA GLY A 116 4.94 9.97 8.75
C GLY A 116 6.20 9.85 7.89
N ARG A 117 6.96 8.77 8.04
CA ARG A 117 8.20 8.52 7.30
C ARG A 117 8.10 7.39 6.29
N LEU A 118 7.04 6.59 6.34
CA LEU A 118 6.82 5.48 5.44
C LEU A 118 6.45 5.99 4.05
N LEU A 119 7.21 5.54 3.05
CA LEU A 119 6.95 5.86 1.65
C LEU A 119 6.07 4.78 1.01
N GLY A 120 5.48 5.12 -0.13
CA GLY A 120 4.50 4.28 -0.79
C GLY A 120 4.69 4.18 -2.29
N ILE A 121 3.84 3.39 -2.92
CA ILE A 121 3.65 3.38 -4.37
C ILE A 121 2.21 3.07 -4.72
N SER A 122 1.70 3.75 -5.75
CA SER A 122 0.39 3.41 -6.28
C SER A 122 0.45 2.11 -7.09
N ALA A 123 -0.64 1.35 -7.10
CA ALA A 123 -0.76 0.12 -7.90
C ALA A 123 -0.52 0.39 -9.39
N ALA A 124 -0.99 1.54 -9.89
CA ALA A 124 -0.77 1.96 -11.27
C ALA A 124 0.69 2.36 -11.55
N ALA A 125 1.37 2.97 -10.57
CA ALA A 125 2.78 3.34 -10.70
C ALA A 125 3.71 2.12 -10.59
N LEU A 126 3.34 1.07 -9.84
CA LEU A 126 4.12 -0.17 -9.71
C LEU A 126 4.30 -0.93 -11.03
N ALA A 127 3.38 -0.78 -11.99
CA ALA A 127 3.49 -1.46 -13.28
C ALA A 127 4.71 -1.00 -14.10
N CYS A 128 5.10 0.26 -13.99
CA CYS A 128 6.27 0.82 -14.70
C CYS A 128 7.60 0.18 -14.29
N PRO A 129 8.02 0.18 -13.01
CA PRO A 129 9.28 -0.42 -12.59
C PRO A 129 9.33 -1.93 -12.86
N VAL A 130 8.20 -2.63 -12.81
CA VAL A 130 8.13 -4.05 -13.17
C VAL A 130 8.41 -4.25 -14.66
N ALA A 131 7.78 -3.45 -15.53
CA ALA A 131 8.04 -3.50 -16.96
C ALA A 131 9.52 -3.17 -17.28
N ASP A 132 10.03 -2.11 -16.69
CA ASP A 132 11.43 -1.69 -16.84
C ASP A 132 12.42 -2.79 -16.40
N GLU A 133 12.15 -3.50 -15.30
CA GLU A 133 13.03 -4.58 -14.85
C GLU A 133 12.93 -5.83 -15.73
N VAL A 134 11.76 -6.13 -16.30
CA VAL A 134 11.63 -7.23 -17.28
C VAL A 134 12.49 -6.96 -18.52
N GLU A 135 12.55 -5.71 -18.96
CA GLU A 135 13.34 -5.27 -20.12
C GLU A 135 14.84 -5.16 -19.82
N LYS A 136 15.20 -4.50 -18.71
CA LYS A 136 16.60 -4.17 -18.37
C LYS A 136 17.32 -5.27 -17.59
N GLN A 137 16.60 -6.07 -16.82
CA GLN A 137 17.12 -7.14 -15.96
C GLN A 137 18.26 -6.69 -15.02
N GLY A 138 18.15 -5.48 -14.47
CA GLY A 138 19.19 -4.85 -13.64
C GLY A 138 19.24 -5.41 -12.21
N PHE A 139 18.15 -6.00 -11.73
CA PHE A 139 17.99 -6.59 -10.40
C PHE A 139 17.97 -8.12 -10.43
N LYS A 140 18.68 -8.72 -11.39
CA LYS A 140 18.87 -10.17 -11.46
C LYS A 140 19.50 -10.70 -10.16
N SER A 141 18.85 -11.71 -9.59
CA SER A 141 19.21 -12.39 -8.34
C SER A 141 19.30 -11.45 -7.14
N LYS A 142 18.54 -10.34 -7.16
CA LYS A 142 18.49 -9.35 -6.09
C LYS A 142 17.06 -9.20 -5.59
N HIS A 143 16.96 -8.82 -4.33
CA HIS A 143 15.73 -8.31 -3.75
C HIS A 143 15.77 -6.78 -3.74
N TRP A 144 14.68 -6.18 -4.21
CA TRP A 144 14.58 -4.74 -4.36
C TRP A 144 13.18 -4.27 -4.01
N THR A 145 13.08 -2.98 -3.73
CA THR A 145 11.86 -2.27 -3.40
C THR A 145 11.76 -1.03 -4.26
N VAL A 146 10.54 -0.58 -4.49
CA VAL A 146 10.25 0.61 -5.26
C VAL A 146 9.35 1.55 -4.47
N TRP A 147 9.52 2.85 -4.65
CA TRP A 147 8.71 3.86 -3.98
C TRP A 147 8.56 5.13 -4.81
N THR A 148 7.55 5.92 -4.48
CA THR A 148 7.33 7.28 -4.95
C THR A 148 6.96 8.13 -3.74
N GLU A 149 7.13 9.44 -3.86
CA GLU A 149 6.50 10.35 -2.93
C GLU A 149 5.00 10.27 -3.17
N GLN A 150 4.30 9.65 -2.23
CA GLN A 150 2.85 9.60 -2.20
C GLN A 150 2.43 10.18 -0.87
N ASP A 151 1.59 11.22 -0.91
CA ASP A 151 1.02 11.77 0.32
C ASP A 151 0.22 10.71 1.03
N ASP A 152 0.52 10.51 2.32
CA ASP A 152 0.02 9.44 3.19
C ASP A 152 -1.51 9.24 3.10
N ASP A 153 -2.26 10.30 2.77
CA ASP A 153 -3.69 10.28 2.47
C ASP A 153 -4.05 11.16 1.25
N GLY A 154 -3.52 10.85 0.07
CA GLY A 154 -4.08 11.39 -1.17
C GLY A 154 -5.55 11.01 -1.27
N THR A 155 -6.43 12.03 -1.36
CA THR A 155 -7.90 11.95 -1.44
C THR A 155 -8.35 10.65 -2.11
N ALA A 156 -8.98 9.76 -1.33
CA ALA A 156 -9.72 8.66 -1.94
C ALA A 156 -10.70 9.28 -2.95
N PRO A 157 -10.70 8.87 -4.23
CA PRO A 157 -11.70 9.38 -5.15
C PRO A 157 -13.07 8.95 -4.62
N HIS A 158 -13.80 9.95 -4.12
CA HIS A 158 -15.16 9.97 -3.59
C HIS A 158 -15.37 9.89 -2.06
N PRO A 159 -15.98 10.93 -1.45
CA PRO A 159 -16.63 10.84 -0.14
C PRO A 159 -18.04 10.26 -0.32
N TYR A 160 -18.31 9.06 0.19
CA TYR A 160 -19.69 8.53 0.30
C TYR A 160 -20.35 8.86 1.65
N ILE A 161 -19.80 9.81 2.41
CA ILE A 161 -20.55 10.41 3.52
C ILE A 161 -21.28 11.64 2.97
N LEU A 162 -22.38 11.40 2.25
CA LEU A 162 -23.49 12.36 2.23
C LEU A 162 -24.24 12.18 3.55
N VAL A 163 -23.86 12.94 4.58
CA VAL A 163 -24.82 13.20 5.65
C VAL A 163 -25.74 14.28 5.11
N ASP A 164 -26.87 13.86 4.55
CA ASP A 164 -27.99 14.77 4.35
C ASP A 164 -28.63 14.99 5.74
N VAL A 165 -28.02 15.88 6.54
CA VAL A 165 -28.66 16.41 7.75
C VAL A 165 -29.63 17.47 7.26
N GLY A 166 -30.92 17.14 7.29
CA GLY A 166 -31.93 17.77 6.47
C GLY A 166 -32.11 19.28 6.66
N ALA A 167 -32.55 19.91 5.57
CA ALA A 167 -33.34 21.13 5.61
C ALA A 167 -34.75 20.80 5.13
N VAL A 168 -35.59 20.28 6.04
CA VAL A 168 -37.04 20.42 5.90
C VAL A 168 -37.35 21.89 6.13
N VAL A 169 -37.55 22.65 5.05
CA VAL A 169 -38.27 23.92 5.10
C VAL A 169 -39.58 23.69 4.35
N LYS A 170 -40.65 23.46 5.11
CA LYS A 170 -42.02 23.62 4.62
C LYS A 170 -42.27 25.12 4.41
N GLN A 171 -42.69 25.49 3.22
CA GLN A 171 -43.59 26.63 2.99
C GLN A 171 -44.90 26.09 2.44
#